data_AF-A0A0Q9XHL2-F1
#
_entry.id   AF-A0A0Q9XHL2-F1
#
_cell.length_a   1.000
_cell.length_b   1.000
_cell.length_c   1.000
_cell.angle_alpha   90.00
_cell.angle_beta   90.00
_cell.angle_gamma   90.00
#
_symmetry.space_group_name_H-M   'P 1'
#
loop_
_entity.id
_entity.type
_entity.pdbx_description
1 polymer ?
#
loop_
_entity_poly.entity_id
_entity_poly.type
_entity_poly.pdbx_seq_one_letter_code
_entity_poly.pdbx_strand_id
1 'polypeptide(L)'
;MTKYLIGLCFLLSPLWVVNCERLPKTYASLERQLSALQTELENKDELIAMLRIKTLNEQERIAELEKKLAELTQSSNKCQTSSCLCKSTELHEIKLPGGQAFQVSCDSSLVDPGWTVILRRIDGKVGFNRNWREYQQGFGDLRGEFFIGLDKLHQITNSQRHELYIYLRNEHNETRFARYDNFLIADDNDSFRIKSLGVYSGDAGDAMAAHLNMQFSTFDLDNDNSNRNCADENSSGWWFNNCYQCNLNGPYNSGFYWYKWQRNLLKFAQVMIRPKEL
;
A
#
# COMPACT_ATOMS: atom_id res chain seq x y z
N MET A 1 -61.76 -29.62 -43.49
CA MET A 1 -62.72 -30.73 -43.26
C MET A 1 -64.11 -30.26 -42.80
N THR A 2 -64.43 -28.96 -42.83
CA THR A 2 -65.64 -28.39 -42.23
C THR A 2 -66.89 -28.43 -43.13
N LYS A 3 -66.74 -28.70 -44.43
CA LYS A 3 -67.89 -28.80 -45.37
C LYS A 3 -68.50 -30.20 -45.50
N TYR A 4 -67.83 -31.25 -45.01
CA TYR A 4 -68.31 -32.63 -45.15
C TYR A 4 -69.09 -33.18 -43.93
N LEU A 5 -69.07 -32.50 -42.79
CA LEU A 5 -69.73 -32.96 -41.57
C LEU A 5 -71.17 -32.43 -41.38
N ILE A 6 -71.60 -31.46 -42.18
CA ILE A 6 -72.93 -30.84 -42.04
C ILE A 6 -74.01 -31.65 -42.80
N GLY A 7 -73.63 -32.49 -43.76
CA GLY A 7 -74.56 -33.19 -44.67
C GLY A 7 -75.20 -34.49 -44.15
N LEU A 8 -74.84 -34.99 -42.96
CA LEU A 8 -75.30 -36.29 -42.46
C LEU A 8 -76.18 -36.23 -41.20
N CYS A 9 -76.51 -35.04 -40.67
CA CYS A 9 -77.28 -34.92 -39.42
C CYS A 9 -78.82 -35.00 -39.58
N PHE A 10 -79.36 -35.39 -40.74
CA PHE A 10 -80.81 -35.44 -41.00
C PHE A 10 -81.51 -36.81 -40.85
N LEU A 11 -80.82 -37.90 -40.46
CA LEU A 11 -81.44 -39.24 -40.40
C LEU A 11 -81.21 -40.05 -39.10
N LEU A 12 -80.88 -39.42 -37.96
CA LEU A 12 -80.68 -40.16 -36.70
C LEU A 12 -81.34 -39.48 -35.49
N SER A 13 -81.71 -40.32 -34.50
CA SER A 13 -82.49 -40.03 -33.29
C SER A 13 -82.16 -38.71 -32.55
N PRO A 14 -83.09 -38.12 -31.76
CA PRO A 14 -82.92 -36.82 -31.11
C PRO A 14 -81.70 -36.69 -30.19
N LEU A 15 -81.13 -37.79 -29.69
CA LEU A 15 -79.88 -37.79 -28.92
C LEU A 15 -78.63 -37.49 -29.77
N TRP A 16 -78.66 -37.74 -31.08
CA TRP A 16 -77.53 -37.50 -31.99
C TRP A 16 -77.49 -36.05 -32.52
N VAL A 17 -78.64 -35.40 -32.65
CA VAL A 17 -78.76 -33.99 -33.07
C VAL A 17 -78.12 -33.05 -32.05
N VAL A 18 -78.35 -33.28 -30.75
CA VAL A 18 -77.74 -32.50 -29.65
C VAL A 18 -76.21 -32.64 -29.63
N ASN A 19 -75.70 -33.81 -30.04
CA ASN A 19 -74.27 -34.09 -30.11
C ASN A 19 -73.61 -33.40 -31.32
N CYS A 20 -74.33 -33.31 -32.45
CA CYS A 20 -73.88 -32.68 -33.69
C CYS A 20 -73.64 -31.14 -33.55
N GLU A 21 -74.35 -30.46 -32.63
CA GLU A 21 -74.11 -29.03 -32.34
C GLU A 21 -73.07 -28.76 -31.25
N ARG A 22 -72.86 -29.70 -30.31
CA ARG A 22 -71.88 -29.56 -29.22
C ARG A 22 -70.45 -29.81 -29.69
N LEU A 23 -70.24 -30.82 -30.55
CA LEU A 23 -68.94 -31.22 -31.09
C LEU A 23 -68.18 -30.07 -31.78
N PRO A 24 -68.79 -29.26 -32.67
CA PRO A 24 -68.13 -28.10 -33.28
C PRO A 24 -67.77 -27.00 -32.27
N LYS A 25 -68.62 -26.79 -31.25
CA LYS A 25 -68.37 -25.80 -30.19
C LYS A 25 -67.21 -26.22 -29.29
N THR A 26 -67.12 -27.51 -28.93
CA THR A 26 -65.99 -28.05 -28.16
C THR A 26 -64.69 -28.05 -28.97
N TYR A 27 -64.75 -28.36 -30.27
CA TYR A 27 -63.58 -28.32 -31.15
C TYR A 27 -63.03 -26.89 -31.30
N ALA A 28 -63.90 -25.90 -31.53
CA ALA A 28 -63.51 -24.49 -31.56
C ALA A 28 -62.95 -23.98 -30.22
N SER A 29 -63.43 -24.52 -29.09
CA SER A 29 -62.88 -24.22 -27.77
C SER A 29 -61.47 -24.80 -27.59
N LEU A 30 -61.24 -26.02 -28.07
CA LEU A 30 -59.94 -26.70 -28.01
C LEU A 30 -58.91 -26.02 -28.92
N GLU A 31 -59.31 -25.58 -30.11
CA GLU A 31 -58.45 -24.81 -31.02
C GLU A 31 -58.01 -23.48 -30.41
N ARG A 32 -58.90 -22.77 -29.69
CA ARG A 32 -58.52 -21.56 -28.94
C ARG A 32 -57.54 -21.86 -27.81
N GLN A 33 -57.73 -22.96 -27.08
CA GLN A 33 -56.81 -23.37 -26.03
C GLN A 33 -55.43 -23.74 -26.59
N LEU A 34 -55.39 -24.48 -27.70
CA LEU A 34 -54.14 -24.83 -28.39
C LEU A 34 -53.40 -23.59 -28.88
N SER A 35 -54.09 -22.63 -29.49
CA SER A 35 -53.50 -21.36 -29.92
C SER A 35 -52.96 -20.56 -28.75
N ALA A 36 -53.68 -20.48 -27.62
CA ALA A 36 -53.22 -19.80 -26.43
C ALA A 36 -51.96 -20.47 -25.83
N LEU A 37 -51.92 -21.80 -25.80
CA LEU A 37 -50.78 -22.57 -25.30
C LEU A 37 -49.54 -22.39 -26.20
N GLN A 38 -49.73 -22.30 -27.52
CA GLN A 38 -48.65 -22.01 -28.48
C GLN A 38 -48.04 -20.63 -28.25
N THR A 39 -48.87 -19.59 -28.08
CA THR A 39 -48.38 -18.25 -27.74
C THR A 39 -47.65 -18.23 -26.40
N GLU A 40 -48.13 -18.97 -25.39
CA GLU A 40 -47.46 -19.07 -24.10
C GLU A 40 -46.09 -19.76 -24.21
N LEU A 41 -45.98 -20.79 -25.06
CA LEU A 41 -44.72 -21.48 -25.32
C LEU A 41 -43.71 -20.55 -25.99
N GLU A 42 -44.13 -19.80 -27.01
CA GLU A 42 -43.30 -18.81 -27.72
C GLU A 42 -42.78 -17.73 -26.77
N ASN A 43 -43.65 -17.17 -25.91
CA ASN A 43 -43.26 -16.18 -24.90
C ASN A 43 -42.25 -16.75 -23.89
N LYS A 44 -42.40 -18.02 -23.50
CA LYS A 44 -41.46 -18.69 -22.59
C LYS A 44 -40.12 -18.94 -23.27
N ASP A 45 -40.10 -19.29 -24.55
CA ASP A 45 -38.87 -19.47 -25.32
C ASP A 45 -38.09 -18.15 -25.45
N GLU A 46 -38.79 -17.03 -25.67
CA GLU A 46 -38.18 -15.70 -25.68
C GLU A 46 -37.61 -15.32 -24.31
N LEU A 47 -38.33 -15.63 -23.22
CA LEU A 47 -37.84 -15.42 -21.87
C LEU A 47 -36.59 -16.27 -21.56
N ILE A 48 -36.58 -17.53 -22.01
CA ILE A 48 -35.42 -18.42 -21.86
C ILE A 48 -34.21 -17.85 -22.63
N ALA A 49 -34.42 -17.33 -23.83
CA ALA A 49 -33.35 -16.69 -24.61
C ALA A 49 -32.77 -15.47 -23.88
N MET A 50 -33.63 -14.60 -23.33
CA MET A 50 -33.20 -13.46 -22.53
C MET A 50 -32.42 -13.87 -21.29
N LEU A 51 -32.91 -14.88 -20.55
CA LEU A 51 -32.23 -15.38 -19.36
C LEU A 51 -30.85 -15.95 -19.68
N ARG A 52 -30.69 -16.67 -20.80
CA ARG A 52 -29.39 -17.21 -21.24
C ARG A 52 -28.38 -16.09 -21.51
N ILE A 53 -28.80 -15.01 -22.19
CA ILE A 53 -27.94 -13.85 -22.44
C ILE A 53 -27.53 -13.20 -21.13
N LYS A 54 -28.47 -13.03 -20.19
CA LYS A 54 -28.17 -12.46 -18.87
C LYS A 54 -27.16 -13.32 -18.10
N THR A 55 -27.32 -14.64 -18.12
CA THR A 55 -26.38 -15.57 -17.47
C THR A 55 -24.99 -15.49 -18.10
N LEU A 56 -24.87 -15.37 -19.43
CA LEU A 56 -23.58 -15.19 -20.10
C LEU A 56 -22.87 -13.89 -19.67
N ASN A 57 -23.59 -12.76 -19.62
CA ASN A 57 -23.03 -11.50 -19.16
C ASN A 57 -22.58 -11.56 -17.68
N GLU A 58 -23.34 -12.26 -16.83
CA GLU A 58 -22.95 -12.47 -15.43
C GLU A 58 -21.71 -13.35 -15.32
N GLN A 59 -21.58 -14.39 -16.17
CA GLN A 59 -20.39 -15.23 -16.23
C GLN A 59 -19.14 -14.44 -16.65
N GLU A 60 -19.24 -13.55 -17.65
CA GLU A 60 -18.13 -12.69 -18.06
C GLU A 60 -17.68 -11.75 -16.94
N ARG A 61 -18.63 -11.14 -16.21
CA ARG A 61 -18.32 -10.28 -15.06
C ARG A 61 -17.64 -11.05 -13.94
N ILE A 62 -18.07 -12.28 -13.67
CA ILE A 62 -17.43 -13.16 -12.68
C ILE A 62 -16.00 -13.47 -13.10
N ALA A 63 -15.77 -13.86 -14.35
CA ALA A 63 -14.44 -14.17 -14.86
C ALA A 63 -13.48 -12.96 -14.76
N GLU A 64 -13.97 -11.75 -15.01
CA GLU A 64 -13.15 -10.54 -14.86
C GLU A 64 -12.83 -10.25 -13.38
N LEU A 65 -13.78 -10.46 -12.47
CA LEU A 65 -13.56 -10.30 -11.04
C LEU A 65 -12.58 -11.35 -10.50
N GLU A 66 -12.66 -12.60 -10.95
CA GLU A 66 -11.72 -13.67 -10.61
C GLU A 66 -10.30 -13.33 -11.06
N LYS A 67 -10.15 -12.76 -12.27
CA LYS A 67 -8.85 -12.29 -12.76
C LYS A 67 -8.27 -11.18 -11.87
N LYS A 68 -9.07 -10.16 -11.54
CA LYS A 68 -8.65 -9.07 -10.64
C LYS A 68 -8.30 -9.60 -9.25
N LEU A 69 -9.05 -10.58 -8.75
CA LEU A 69 -8.79 -11.23 -7.47
C LEU A 69 -7.47 -12.01 -7.49
N ALA A 70 -7.17 -12.72 -8.58
CA ALA A 70 -5.91 -13.44 -8.74
C ALA A 70 -4.69 -12.49 -8.75
N GLU A 71 -4.80 -11.35 -9.45
CA GLU A 71 -3.78 -10.30 -9.47
C GLU A 71 -3.55 -9.69 -8.06
N LEU A 72 -4.64 -9.39 -7.33
CA LEU A 72 -4.57 -8.92 -5.95
C LEU A 72 -4.01 -9.98 -4.97
N THR A 73 -4.34 -11.26 -5.18
CA THR A 73 -3.87 -12.37 -4.34
C THR A 73 -2.37 -12.64 -4.55
N GLN A 74 -1.88 -12.50 -5.78
CA GLN A 74 -0.43 -12.54 -6.06
C GLN A 74 0.31 -11.38 -5.40
N SER A 75 -0.28 -10.18 -5.39
CA SER A 75 0.27 -9.03 -4.64
C SER A 75 0.30 -9.29 -3.13
N SER A 76 -0.75 -9.93 -2.58
CA SER A 76 -0.82 -10.30 -1.16
C SER A 76 0.15 -11.41 -0.74
N ASN A 77 0.52 -12.32 -1.65
CA ASN A 77 1.51 -13.39 -1.41
C ASN A 77 2.96 -12.92 -1.57
N LYS A 78 3.20 -11.71 -2.09
CA LYS A 78 4.53 -11.07 -2.17
C LYS A 78 4.89 -10.43 -0.83
N CYS A 79 4.67 -11.13 0.28
CA CYS A 79 5.16 -10.66 1.56
C CYS A 79 6.68 -10.86 1.63
N GLN A 80 7.41 -9.92 1.03
CA GLN A 80 8.85 -10.00 0.91
C GLN A 80 9.48 -10.11 2.29
N THR A 81 10.21 -11.19 2.54
CA THR A 81 11.05 -11.40 3.75
C THR A 81 12.16 -10.36 3.88
N SER A 82 12.28 -9.43 2.93
CA SER A 82 13.29 -8.38 2.87
C SER A 82 12.75 -7.00 3.26
N SER A 83 11.45 -6.85 3.59
CA SER A 83 10.87 -5.54 3.95
C SER A 83 9.66 -5.65 4.90
N CYS A 84 9.16 -4.50 5.36
CA CYS A 84 8.01 -4.40 6.25
C CYS A 84 6.64 -4.39 5.53
N LEU A 85 6.58 -4.50 4.18
CA LEU A 85 5.41 -4.19 3.33
C LEU A 85 4.07 -4.86 3.70
N CYS A 86 4.10 -5.92 4.50
CA CYS A 86 2.97 -6.79 4.78
C CYS A 86 2.92 -7.21 6.26
N LYS A 87 3.64 -6.49 7.12
CA LYS A 87 3.64 -6.71 8.56
C LYS A 87 2.96 -5.56 9.28
N SER A 88 2.30 -5.89 10.39
CA SER A 88 1.79 -4.91 11.34
C SER A 88 2.94 -4.21 12.06
N THR A 89 2.62 -3.20 12.88
CA THR A 89 3.55 -2.45 13.73
C THR A 89 4.19 -3.38 14.78
N GLU A 90 5.24 -4.11 14.40
CA GLU A 90 5.95 -5.08 15.24
C GLU A 90 7.45 -5.14 14.86
N LEU A 91 8.24 -5.83 15.68
CA LEU A 91 9.60 -6.20 15.32
C LEU A 91 9.57 -7.33 14.30
N HIS A 92 10.38 -7.22 13.26
CA HIS A 92 10.47 -8.23 12.21
C HIS A 92 11.91 -8.53 11.84
N GLU A 93 12.19 -9.79 11.52
CA GLU A 93 13.46 -10.18 10.93
C GLU A 93 13.38 -10.03 9.41
N ILE A 94 14.27 -9.23 8.83
CA ILE A 94 14.40 -9.13 7.39
C ILE A 94 15.73 -9.73 6.92
N LYS A 95 15.72 -10.29 5.72
CA LYS A 95 16.91 -10.81 5.05
C LYS A 95 17.02 -10.24 3.64
N LEU A 96 18.06 -9.46 3.41
CA LEU A 96 18.39 -8.88 2.11
C LEU A 96 19.24 -9.85 1.26
N PRO A 97 19.19 -9.78 -0.08
CA PRO A 97 20.03 -10.60 -0.95
C PRO A 97 21.53 -10.42 -0.62
N GLY A 98 22.24 -11.52 -0.38
CA GLY A 98 23.68 -11.49 -0.07
C GLY A 98 24.04 -11.04 1.34
N GLY A 99 23.05 -10.71 2.19
CA GLY A 99 23.26 -10.26 3.57
C GLY A 99 22.84 -11.27 4.63
N GLN A 100 23.23 -11.00 5.87
CA GLN A 100 22.69 -11.71 7.05
C GLN A 100 21.31 -11.16 7.42
N ALA A 101 20.50 -11.98 8.07
CA ALA A 101 19.21 -11.56 8.59
C ALA A 101 19.39 -10.67 9.83
N PHE A 102 18.53 -9.67 10.01
CA PHE A 102 18.55 -8.80 11.18
C PHE A 102 17.15 -8.26 11.52
N GLN A 103 16.99 -7.88 12.79
CA GLN A 103 15.74 -7.32 13.30
C GLN A 103 15.58 -5.85 12.91
N VAL A 104 14.36 -5.47 12.55
CA VAL A 104 13.92 -4.10 12.28
C VAL A 104 12.60 -3.81 12.99
N SER A 105 12.31 -2.53 13.21
CA SER A 105 10.97 -2.09 13.65
C SER A 105 10.15 -1.70 12.43
N CYS A 106 8.99 -2.33 12.26
CA CYS A 106 8.02 -1.97 11.24
C CYS A 106 6.98 -0.99 11.80
N ASP A 107 6.54 -0.04 10.99
CA ASP A 107 5.39 0.83 11.28
C ASP A 107 4.38 0.72 10.14
N SER A 108 3.14 0.39 10.49
CA SER A 108 2.02 0.33 9.54
C SER A 108 0.83 1.19 9.97
N SER A 109 1.03 2.06 10.96
CA SER A 109 -0.04 2.80 11.63
C SER A 109 0.06 4.32 11.47
N LEU A 110 1.27 4.87 11.33
CA LEU A 110 1.50 6.31 11.42
C LEU A 110 1.14 7.06 10.13
N VAL A 111 1.33 6.43 8.96
CA VAL A 111 0.99 7.01 7.66
C VAL A 111 0.19 6.01 6.83
N ASP A 112 0.86 4.95 6.41
CA ASP A 112 0.35 3.85 5.61
C ASP A 112 1.25 2.62 5.83
N PRO A 113 0.84 1.40 5.44
CA PRO A 113 1.61 0.19 5.76
C PRO A 113 2.99 0.11 5.11
N GLY A 114 3.90 -0.63 5.75
CA GLY A 114 5.12 -1.10 5.09
C GLY A 114 6.41 -0.33 5.38
N TRP A 115 6.41 0.53 6.38
CA TRP A 115 7.58 1.34 6.72
C TRP A 115 8.56 0.58 7.61
N THR A 116 9.84 0.65 7.28
CA THR A 116 10.95 0.24 8.15
C THR A 116 11.46 1.47 8.88
N VAL A 117 11.37 1.49 10.20
CA VAL A 117 11.83 2.61 11.03
C VAL A 117 13.36 2.55 11.15
N ILE A 118 14.02 3.65 10.83
CA ILE A 118 15.50 3.74 10.84
C ILE A 118 16.03 4.62 11.98
N LEU A 119 15.19 5.53 12.50
CA LEU A 119 15.48 6.39 13.64
C LEU A 119 14.17 6.72 14.35
N ARG A 120 14.16 6.61 15.69
CA ARG A 120 13.03 7.06 16.51
C ARG A 120 13.54 7.87 17.72
N ARG A 121 12.94 9.04 17.93
CA ARG A 121 13.13 9.94 19.10
C ARG A 121 11.78 10.18 19.76
N ILE A 122 11.68 10.01 21.07
CA ILE A 122 10.44 10.01 21.85
C ILE A 122 10.58 10.79 23.17
N ASP A 123 11.65 10.54 23.93
CA ASP A 123 11.77 11.00 25.32
C ASP A 123 13.20 11.36 25.75
N GLY A 124 14.19 11.17 24.89
CA GLY A 124 15.58 11.53 25.14
C GLY A 124 16.32 10.61 26.11
N LYS A 125 15.81 9.41 26.40
CA LYS A 125 16.49 8.43 27.27
C LYS A 125 17.71 7.80 26.63
N VAL A 126 17.77 7.75 25.30
CA VAL A 126 18.93 7.23 24.57
C VAL A 126 19.84 8.39 24.18
N GLY A 127 21.11 8.31 24.58
CA GLY A 127 22.13 9.26 24.14
C GLY A 127 22.53 9.01 22.69
N PHE A 128 22.50 10.06 21.87
CA PHE A 128 22.90 10.03 20.45
C PHE A 128 24.30 10.65 20.21
N ASN A 129 24.99 11.14 21.25
CA ASN A 129 26.40 11.46 21.14
C ASN A 129 27.22 10.16 21.17
N ARG A 130 27.44 9.58 19.99
CA ARG A 130 28.01 8.23 19.80
C ARG A 130 29.18 8.29 18.82
N ASN A 131 30.13 7.38 18.99
CA ASN A 131 31.30 7.29 18.11
C ASN A 131 30.95 6.66 16.75
N TRP A 132 31.89 6.69 15.81
CA TRP A 132 31.71 6.16 14.45
C TRP A 132 31.22 4.72 14.45
N ARG A 133 31.88 3.85 15.23
CA ARG A 133 31.58 2.42 15.30
C ARG A 133 30.18 2.14 15.84
N GLU A 134 29.74 2.87 16.85
CA GLU A 134 28.38 2.75 17.38
C GLU A 134 27.34 3.19 16.34
N TYR A 135 27.60 4.25 15.57
CA TYR A 135 26.73 4.67 14.47
C TYR A 135 26.69 3.67 13.30
N GLN A 136 27.82 3.03 12.98
CA GLN A 136 27.85 1.94 11.99
C GLN A 136 26.97 0.76 12.42
N GLN A 137 27.12 0.30 13.67
CA GLN A 137 26.42 -0.87 14.20
C GLN A 137 24.94 -0.62 14.54
N GLY A 138 24.61 0.62 14.91
CA GLY A 138 23.33 1.00 15.47
C GLY A 138 23.28 0.84 16.99
N PHE A 139 22.33 1.53 17.62
CA PHE A 139 22.20 1.58 19.08
C PHE A 139 20.77 1.91 19.49
N GLY A 140 20.45 1.68 20.77
CA GLY A 140 19.12 1.89 21.35
C GLY A 140 18.26 0.63 21.33
N ASP A 141 16.95 0.80 21.48
CA ASP A 141 15.95 -0.28 21.49
C ASP A 141 14.99 -0.09 20.31
N LEU A 142 14.84 -1.11 19.46
CA LEU A 142 13.91 -1.09 18.31
C LEU A 142 12.45 -0.83 18.72
N ARG A 143 12.07 -1.10 19.98
CA ARG A 143 10.76 -0.80 20.56
C ARG A 143 10.67 0.60 21.18
N GLY A 144 11.79 1.29 21.35
CA GLY A 144 11.91 2.61 21.95
C GLY A 144 12.64 3.59 21.03
N GLU A 145 13.55 4.38 21.60
CA GLU A 145 14.47 5.23 20.84
C GLU A 145 15.66 4.42 20.33
N PHE A 146 16.01 4.60 19.05
CA PHE A 146 17.13 3.92 18.44
C PHE A 146 17.59 4.61 17.16
N PHE A 147 18.77 4.20 16.71
CA PHE A 147 19.27 4.38 15.36
C PHE A 147 19.65 3.01 14.77
N ILE A 148 19.18 2.69 13.57
CA ILE A 148 19.26 1.32 13.01
C ILE A 148 20.70 0.83 12.76
N GLY A 149 21.63 1.76 12.54
CA GLY A 149 23.01 1.50 12.14
C GLY A 149 23.25 1.75 10.65
N LEU A 150 24.35 2.43 10.31
CA LEU A 150 24.68 2.81 8.94
C LEU A 150 24.91 1.60 8.04
N ASP A 151 25.50 0.51 8.56
CA ASP A 151 25.73 -0.71 7.78
C ASP A 151 24.41 -1.32 7.30
N LYS A 152 23.42 -1.41 8.20
CA LYS A 152 22.09 -1.93 7.87
C LYS A 152 21.36 -0.96 6.94
N LEU A 153 21.45 0.34 7.19
CA LEU A 153 20.80 1.36 6.38
C LEU A 153 21.34 1.36 4.92
N HIS A 154 22.66 1.22 4.75
CA HIS A 154 23.28 1.10 3.44
C HIS A 154 22.81 -0.18 2.74
N GLN A 155 22.85 -1.34 3.41
CA GLN A 155 22.39 -2.59 2.83
C GLN A 155 20.93 -2.50 2.34
N ILE A 156 20.02 -1.93 3.15
CA ILE A 156 18.61 -1.77 2.77
C ILE A 156 18.50 -0.86 1.54
N THR A 157 19.03 0.36 1.61
CA THR A 157 18.86 1.36 0.54
C THR A 157 19.59 1.00 -0.76
N ASN A 158 20.65 0.19 -0.69
CA ASN A 158 21.37 -0.29 -1.87
C ASN A 158 20.70 -1.52 -2.53
N SER A 159 19.87 -2.26 -1.80
CA SER A 159 19.21 -3.47 -2.33
C SER A 159 18.15 -3.17 -3.41
N GLN A 160 17.49 -2.01 -3.31
CA GLN A 160 16.47 -1.53 -4.24
C GLN A 160 16.16 -0.06 -3.91
N ARG A 161 15.41 0.61 -4.79
CA ARG A 161 14.96 1.98 -4.56
C ARG A 161 14.05 2.04 -3.32
N HIS A 162 14.33 2.99 -2.44
CA HIS A 162 13.50 3.27 -1.27
C HIS A 162 13.06 4.73 -1.26
N GLU A 163 11.85 4.98 -0.80
CA GLU A 163 11.45 6.31 -0.35
C GLU A 163 11.74 6.49 1.14
N LEU A 164 11.93 7.75 1.55
CA LEU A 164 12.16 8.18 2.92
C LEU A 164 11.00 9.05 3.37
N TYR A 165 10.52 8.81 4.58
CA TYR A 165 9.48 9.59 5.24
C TYR A 165 9.96 9.99 6.64
N ILE A 166 9.87 11.28 6.94
CA ILE A 166 10.25 11.88 8.20
C ILE A 166 9.00 12.47 8.82
N TYR A 167 8.55 11.91 9.94
CA TYR A 167 7.43 12.41 10.71
C TYR A 167 7.95 13.17 11.94
N LEU A 168 7.44 14.39 12.15
CA LEU A 168 7.91 15.30 13.20
C LEU A 168 6.74 15.74 14.07
N ARG A 169 6.99 15.91 15.37
CA ARG A 169 6.06 16.56 16.30
C ARG A 169 6.80 17.55 17.20
N ASN A 170 6.20 18.69 17.48
CA ASN A 170 6.76 19.71 18.38
C ASN A 170 6.11 19.68 19.78
N GLU A 171 6.50 20.64 20.62
CA GLU A 171 6.01 20.76 22.01
C GLU A 171 4.51 21.09 22.10
N HIS A 172 3.93 21.65 21.04
CA HIS A 172 2.50 21.97 20.93
C HIS A 172 1.67 20.82 20.32
N ASN A 173 2.28 19.64 20.16
CA ASN A 173 1.68 18.48 19.49
C ASN A 173 1.31 18.72 18.01
N GLU A 174 1.78 19.80 17.41
CA GLU A 174 1.65 19.99 15.97
C GLU A 174 2.57 19.03 15.24
N THR A 175 2.11 18.53 14.10
CA THR A 175 2.84 17.53 13.31
C THR A 175 3.13 18.05 11.92
N ARG A 176 4.28 17.65 11.37
CA ARG A 176 4.67 17.91 9.98
C ARG A 176 5.42 16.71 9.44
N PHE A 177 5.53 16.63 8.11
CA PHE A 177 6.33 15.60 7.47
C PHE A 177 7.17 16.12 6.30
N ALA A 178 8.24 15.39 6.04
CA ALA A 178 9.05 15.51 4.82
C ALA A 178 9.17 14.12 4.19
N ARG A 179 8.96 14.03 2.88
CA ARG A 179 9.02 12.80 2.10
C ARG A 179 9.91 12.99 0.88
N TYR A 180 10.69 11.96 0.57
CA TYR A 180 11.71 11.94 -0.46
C TYR A 180 11.58 10.63 -1.24
N ASP A 181 11.42 10.71 -2.56
CA ASP A 181 11.08 9.52 -3.37
C ASP A 181 12.28 8.63 -3.78
N ASN A 182 13.49 8.98 -3.38
CA ASN A 182 14.67 8.15 -3.61
C ASN A 182 15.74 8.40 -2.55
N PHE A 183 15.78 7.61 -1.48
CA PHE A 183 16.80 7.70 -0.46
C PHE A 183 17.84 6.59 -0.61
N LEU A 184 19.08 7.00 -0.86
CA LEU A 184 20.23 6.11 -1.05
C LEU A 184 21.44 6.66 -0.31
N ILE A 185 22.11 5.82 0.47
CA ILE A 185 23.39 6.14 1.10
C ILE A 185 24.52 5.25 0.58
N ALA A 186 25.73 5.79 0.55
CA ALA A 186 26.94 5.06 0.16
C ALA A 186 27.35 4.03 1.23
N ASP A 187 28.39 3.26 0.91
CA ASP A 187 29.07 2.37 1.84
C ASP A 187 30.07 3.15 2.72
N ASP A 188 30.80 2.42 3.57
CA ASP A 188 31.82 2.98 4.47
C ASP A 188 33.00 3.63 3.71
N ASN A 189 33.31 3.17 2.48
CA ASN A 189 34.39 3.73 1.66
C ASN A 189 34.13 5.19 1.24
N ASP A 190 32.86 5.60 1.18
CA ASP A 190 32.45 7.00 0.98
C ASP A 190 31.68 7.53 2.20
N SER A 191 32.08 7.07 3.38
CA SER A 191 31.60 7.55 4.69
C SER A 191 30.07 7.68 4.75
N PHE A 192 29.36 6.70 4.20
CA PHE A 192 27.89 6.63 4.16
C PHE A 192 27.20 7.87 3.56
N ARG A 193 27.83 8.54 2.60
CA ARG A 193 27.28 9.75 1.93
C ARG A 193 25.84 9.59 1.48
N ILE A 194 24.99 10.60 1.68
CA ILE A 194 23.67 10.65 1.02
C ILE A 194 23.87 10.85 -0.49
N LYS A 195 23.65 9.78 -1.27
CA LYS A 195 23.78 9.77 -2.74
C LYS A 195 22.54 10.28 -3.45
N SER A 196 21.36 10.08 -2.84
CA SER A 196 20.10 10.55 -3.41
C SER A 196 19.06 10.83 -2.34
N LEU A 197 18.22 11.83 -2.61
CA LEU A 197 16.95 12.11 -1.93
C LEU A 197 15.76 12.09 -2.92
N GLY A 198 16.01 12.18 -4.23
CA GLY A 198 14.94 12.27 -5.22
C GLY A 198 14.10 13.54 -5.07
N VAL A 199 12.80 13.45 -5.36
CA VAL A 199 11.86 14.58 -5.29
C VAL A 199 11.29 14.72 -3.88
N TYR A 200 11.39 15.93 -3.34
CA TYR A 200 10.78 16.32 -2.06
C TYR A 200 9.27 16.53 -2.19
N SER A 201 8.54 16.10 -1.16
CA SER A 201 7.15 16.49 -0.90
C SER A 201 6.91 16.57 0.62
N GLY A 202 5.98 17.42 1.05
CA GLY A 202 5.61 17.54 2.46
C GLY A 202 5.49 18.98 2.95
N ASP A 203 5.08 19.13 4.19
CA ASP A 203 4.74 20.41 4.82
C ASP A 203 5.74 20.85 5.92
N ALA A 204 6.78 20.05 6.18
CA ALA A 204 7.88 20.41 7.10
C ALA A 204 8.92 21.36 6.49
N GLY A 205 8.90 21.55 5.16
CA GLY A 205 9.93 22.23 4.40
C GLY A 205 11.18 21.37 4.20
N ASP A 206 11.86 21.54 3.06
CA ASP A 206 12.95 20.68 2.63
C ASP A 206 14.28 21.02 3.33
N ALA A 207 14.49 20.45 4.53
CA ALA A 207 15.73 20.63 5.28
C ALA A 207 16.84 19.68 4.82
N MET A 208 16.51 18.45 4.39
CA MET A 208 17.51 17.46 3.98
C MET A 208 18.21 17.82 2.67
N ALA A 209 17.65 18.71 1.83
CA ALA A 209 18.33 19.19 0.63
C ALA A 209 19.74 19.74 0.92
N ALA A 210 19.97 20.40 2.06
CA ALA A 210 21.28 20.90 2.46
C ALA A 210 22.28 19.81 2.87
N HIS A 211 21.79 18.58 3.06
CA HIS A 211 22.52 17.39 3.47
C HIS A 211 22.76 16.41 2.32
N LEU A 212 22.20 16.67 1.13
CA LEU A 212 22.48 15.87 -0.06
C LEU A 212 23.97 15.94 -0.43
N ASN A 213 24.56 14.80 -0.80
CA ASN A 213 25.98 14.62 -1.08
C ASN A 213 26.93 14.81 0.11
N MET A 214 26.41 14.99 1.33
CA MET A 214 27.25 15.08 2.53
C MET A 214 27.60 13.69 3.04
N GLN A 215 28.82 13.53 3.53
CA GLN A 215 29.30 12.35 4.23
C GLN A 215 28.78 12.36 5.68
N PHE A 216 28.68 11.18 6.29
CA PHE A 216 28.34 11.08 7.71
C PHE A 216 29.56 11.47 8.55
N SER A 217 29.36 12.21 9.64
CA SER A 217 30.42 12.56 10.59
C SER A 217 29.99 12.23 12.01
N THR A 218 30.95 11.85 12.84
CA THR A 218 30.85 11.70 14.30
C THR A 218 31.95 12.49 14.98
N PHE A 219 31.88 12.67 16.31
CA PHE A 219 32.89 13.47 17.01
C PHE A 219 34.32 12.93 16.84
N ASP A 220 34.47 11.61 16.62
CA ASP A 220 35.74 10.91 16.42
C ASP A 220 36.12 10.69 14.95
N LEU A 221 35.24 11.02 14.00
CA LEU A 221 35.53 10.98 12.56
C LEU A 221 34.83 12.14 11.84
N ASP A 222 35.59 13.18 11.55
CA ASP A 222 35.13 14.39 10.88
C ASP A 222 35.21 14.26 9.35
N ASN A 223 34.04 14.19 8.70
CA ASN A 223 33.87 14.20 7.24
C ASN A 223 32.99 15.37 6.77
N ASP A 224 32.84 16.43 7.58
CA ASP A 224 31.99 17.56 7.23
C ASP A 224 32.75 18.64 6.43
N ASN A 225 32.04 19.66 5.93
CA ASN A 225 32.64 20.72 5.10
C ASN A 225 32.97 21.98 5.92
N SER A 226 32.89 21.92 7.25
CA SER A 226 33.24 23.03 8.11
C SER A 226 34.73 23.03 8.43
N ASN A 227 35.23 24.17 8.92
CA ASN A 227 36.59 24.27 9.48
C ASN A 227 36.64 23.85 10.96
N ARG A 228 35.51 23.41 11.50
CA ARG A 228 35.29 22.96 12.88
C ARG A 228 34.62 21.60 12.79
N ASN A 229 34.73 20.76 13.82
CA ASN A 229 34.04 19.48 13.82
C ASN A 229 32.58 19.67 14.22
N CYS A 230 31.66 19.68 13.25
CA CYS A 230 30.24 19.91 13.51
C CYS A 230 29.63 18.79 14.38
N ALA A 231 30.10 17.56 14.23
CA ALA A 231 29.58 16.43 15.01
C ALA A 231 29.95 16.54 16.50
N ASP A 232 31.18 16.98 16.80
CA ASP A 232 31.64 17.26 18.17
C ASP A 232 30.88 18.44 18.78
N GLU A 233 30.81 19.58 18.09
CA GLU A 233 30.10 20.78 18.57
C GLU A 233 28.61 20.54 18.84
N ASN A 234 27.97 19.68 18.05
CA ASN A 234 26.54 19.39 18.15
C ASN A 234 26.23 18.09 18.89
N SER A 235 27.26 17.40 19.41
CA SER A 235 27.14 16.20 20.24
C SER A 235 26.24 15.12 19.62
N SER A 236 26.43 14.85 18.32
CA SER A 236 25.65 13.86 17.57
C SER A 236 26.34 13.47 16.28
N GLY A 237 26.06 12.29 15.75
CA GLY A 237 26.43 11.93 14.38
C GLY A 237 25.34 12.32 13.37
N TRP A 238 25.72 12.89 12.24
CA TRP A 238 24.80 13.28 11.16
C TRP A 238 25.53 13.46 9.84
N TRP A 239 24.78 13.61 8.75
CA TRP A 239 25.32 14.06 7.46
C TRP A 239 25.58 15.56 7.46
N PHE A 240 26.52 16.03 8.26
CA PHE A 240 26.80 17.45 8.41
C PHE A 240 27.38 18.08 7.13
N ASN A 241 27.04 19.34 6.91
CA ASN A 241 27.65 20.21 5.91
C ASN A 241 28.47 21.28 6.65
N ASN A 242 27.95 22.51 6.79
CA ASN A 242 28.57 23.55 7.62
C ASN A 242 27.51 24.42 8.35
N CYS A 243 26.87 23.95 9.42
CA CYS A 243 26.87 22.57 9.89
C CYS A 243 25.59 21.82 9.45
N TYR A 244 24.39 22.38 9.63
CA TYR A 244 23.15 21.66 9.28
C TYR A 244 21.94 22.58 9.09
N GLN A 245 20.90 22.06 8.43
CA GLN A 245 19.55 22.65 8.40
C GLN A 245 18.54 21.85 9.24
N CYS A 246 18.84 20.58 9.52
CA CYS A 246 18.15 19.77 10.51
C CYS A 246 19.15 18.85 11.22
N ASN A 247 18.84 18.47 12.46
CA ASN A 247 19.62 17.49 13.21
C ASN A 247 18.68 16.64 14.06
N LEU A 248 18.26 15.48 13.52
CA LEU A 248 17.36 14.56 14.22
C LEU A 248 18.09 13.64 15.22
N ASN A 249 19.43 13.65 15.19
CA ASN A 249 20.29 12.95 16.13
C ASN A 249 20.81 13.86 17.26
N GLY A 250 20.51 15.16 17.22
CA GLY A 250 20.97 16.10 18.23
C GLY A 250 20.48 15.77 19.65
N PRO A 251 21.12 16.37 20.68
CA PRO A 251 20.66 16.29 22.06
C PRO A 251 19.18 16.63 22.18
N TYR A 252 18.40 15.75 22.83
CA TYR A 252 16.94 15.84 22.82
C TYR A 252 16.38 17.18 23.35
N ASN A 253 17.05 17.77 24.35
CA ASN A 253 16.62 19.00 25.01
C ASN A 253 17.33 20.27 24.53
N SER A 254 18.22 20.20 23.53
CA SER A 254 19.01 21.37 23.12
C SER A 254 19.52 21.38 21.68
N GLY A 255 19.44 20.27 20.94
CA GLY A 255 19.97 20.15 19.57
C GLY A 255 19.03 19.45 18.60
N PHE A 256 17.80 19.13 19.01
CA PHE A 256 16.85 18.33 18.23
C PHE A 256 15.91 19.24 17.40
N TYR A 257 16.31 19.54 16.16
CA TYR A 257 15.72 20.61 15.35
C TYR A 257 15.41 20.24 13.90
N TRP A 258 14.43 20.96 13.33
CA TRP A 258 14.12 21.03 11.90
C TRP A 258 13.85 22.47 11.48
N TYR A 259 14.90 23.20 11.05
CA TYR A 259 14.83 24.67 10.92
C TYR A 259 13.94 25.17 9.78
N LYS A 260 13.61 24.33 8.80
CA LYS A 260 12.67 24.69 7.73
C LYS A 260 11.22 24.79 8.20
N TRP A 261 10.90 24.17 9.33
CA TRP A 261 9.57 24.26 9.94
C TRP A 261 9.56 25.28 11.08
N GLN A 262 10.47 25.15 12.05
CA GLN A 262 10.52 26.02 13.22
C GLN A 262 11.90 26.03 13.89
N ARG A 263 12.10 27.01 14.80
CA ARG A 263 13.31 27.11 15.63
C ARG A 263 13.19 26.41 16.99
N ASN A 264 11.99 26.03 17.40
CA ASN A 264 11.78 25.31 18.67
C ASN A 264 12.19 23.85 18.54
N LEU A 265 12.45 23.23 19.69
CA LEU A 265 12.82 21.82 19.78
C LEU A 265 11.65 20.92 19.35
N LEU A 266 12.00 19.81 18.71
CA LEU A 266 11.08 18.74 18.45
C LEU A 266 10.83 17.91 19.73
N LYS A 267 9.68 17.25 19.82
CA LYS A 267 9.33 16.27 20.86
C LYS A 267 9.13 14.86 20.33
N PHE A 268 9.18 14.69 19.02
CA PHE A 268 9.15 13.37 18.39
C PHE A 268 9.73 13.48 16.99
N ALA A 269 10.51 12.48 16.61
CA ALA A 269 10.79 12.22 15.21
C ALA A 269 10.80 10.72 14.97
N GLN A 270 10.18 10.32 13.87
CA GLN A 270 10.31 8.97 13.35
C GLN A 270 10.70 9.07 11.88
N VAL A 271 11.86 8.51 11.57
CA VAL A 271 12.40 8.45 10.21
C VAL A 271 12.25 7.03 9.72
N MET A 272 11.69 6.87 8.54
CA MET A 272 11.31 5.59 7.99
C MET A 272 11.66 5.50 6.52
N ILE A 273 11.93 4.29 6.05
CA ILE A 273 12.11 3.99 4.64
C ILE A 273 11.20 2.87 4.20
N ARG A 274 10.81 2.89 2.93
CA ARG A 274 9.97 1.86 2.33
C ARG A 274 10.37 1.62 0.88
N PRO A 275 10.36 0.37 0.37
CA PRO A 275 10.60 0.10 -1.04
C PRO A 275 9.67 0.93 -1.92
N LYS A 276 10.20 1.49 -3.00
CA LYS A 276 9.43 2.25 -3.99
C LYS A 276 9.66 1.67 -5.38
N GLU A 277 8.58 1.18 -5.99
CA GLU A 277 8.60 0.74 -7.39
C GLU A 277 8.78 1.97 -8.31
N LEU A 278 9.47 1.76 -9.43
CA LEU A 278 9.84 2.80 -10.39
C LEU A 278 8.63 3.36 -11.16
#